data_AF-A0A1V1P1Q5-F1
#
_entry.id   AF-A0A1V1P1Q5-F1
#
_cell.length_a   1.000
_cell.length_b   1.000
_cell.length_c   1.000
_cell.angle_alpha   90.00
_cell.angle_beta   90.00
_cell.angle_gamma   90.00
#
_symmetry.space_group_name_H-M   'P 1'
#
loop_
_entity.id
_entity.type
_entity.pdbx_description
1 polymer ?
#
loop_
_entity_poly.entity_id
_entity_poly.type
_entity_poly.pdbx_seq_one_letter_code
_entity_poly.pdbx_strand_id
1 'polypeptide(L)'
;MIRTKKAAFINRSKELQYLYEWVSEDPDRILFVYGPKSSGKTTLLHKFIENHLTNKYFNIKHFNLREMLIANYSDFIQAFFEVDYSRTADVKQKREYNLKLFKLSKEIKQSLENKTLDPFVVMKKELRKISKKGKKPVIIIDELQALEDIYINGQRDLLKELFNFLSP
;
A
#
# COMPACT_ATOMS: atom_id res chain seq x y z
N MET A 1 27.16 -3.17 -15.60
CA MET A 1 27.63 -3.90 -14.40
C MET A 1 26.47 -4.78 -13.91
N ILE A 2 26.47 -6.07 -14.24
CA ILE A 2 25.42 -7.02 -13.84
C ILE A 2 25.70 -7.41 -12.38
N ARG A 3 24.83 -7.01 -11.44
CA ARG A 3 24.96 -7.39 -10.02
C ARG A 3 24.60 -8.87 -9.87
N THR A 4 25.60 -9.72 -9.60
CA THR A 4 25.44 -11.19 -9.42
C THR A 4 25.33 -11.66 -7.97
N LYS A 5 25.45 -10.78 -6.96
CA LYS A 5 25.14 -11.15 -5.56
C LYS A 5 23.69 -10.84 -5.22
N LYS A 6 22.81 -11.81 -5.39
CA LYS A 6 21.52 -11.84 -4.68
C LYS A 6 21.86 -12.13 -3.23
N ALA A 7 21.78 -11.14 -2.34
CA ALA A 7 21.95 -11.37 -0.91
C ALA A 7 21.00 -12.50 -0.50
N ALA A 8 21.54 -13.61 -0.03
CA ALA A 8 20.71 -14.73 0.39
C ALA A 8 19.82 -14.26 1.54
N PHE A 9 18.51 -14.47 1.41
CA PHE A 9 17.53 -14.16 2.45
C PHE A 9 17.65 -15.20 3.56
N ILE A 10 18.73 -15.11 4.33
CA ILE A 10 19.12 -16.07 5.36
C ILE A 10 18.45 -15.67 6.69
N ASN A 11 17.98 -16.65 7.45
CA ASN A 11 17.49 -16.51 8.83
C ASN A 11 16.27 -15.58 9.03
N ARG A 12 15.40 -15.44 8.02
CA ARG A 12 14.16 -14.64 8.10
C ARG A 12 12.88 -15.44 7.86
N SER A 13 12.98 -16.76 7.82
CA SER A 13 11.85 -17.66 7.53
C SER A 13 10.77 -17.63 8.61
N LYS A 14 11.18 -17.48 9.89
CA LYS A 14 10.24 -17.34 11.01
C LYS A 14 9.43 -16.07 10.89
N GLU A 15 10.06 -14.95 10.54
CA GLU A 15 9.36 -13.68 10.34
C GLU A 15 8.44 -13.71 9.11
N LEU A 16 8.85 -14.38 8.02
CA LEU A 16 7.95 -14.60 6.88
C LEU A 16 6.71 -15.41 7.28
N GLN A 17 6.89 -16.48 8.04
CA GLN A 17 5.80 -17.31 8.53
C GLN A 17 4.87 -16.52 9.45
N TYR A 18 5.44 -15.73 10.36
CA TYR A 18 4.67 -14.84 11.23
C TYR A 18 3.83 -13.84 10.44
N LEU A 19 4.39 -13.20 9.41
CA LEU A 19 3.63 -12.29 8.54
C LEU A 19 2.47 -13.00 7.85
N TYR A 20 2.68 -14.23 7.39
CA TYR A 20 1.63 -15.03 6.75
C TYR A 20 0.50 -15.40 7.71
N GLU A 21 0.83 -15.89 8.90
CA GLU A 21 -0.14 -16.22 9.95
C GLU A 21 -0.94 -14.97 10.34
N TRP A 22 -0.24 -13.86 10.60
CA TRP A 22 -0.86 -12.59 10.96
C TRP A 22 -1.85 -12.09 9.89
N VAL A 23 -1.49 -12.08 8.60
CA VAL A 23 -2.43 -11.64 7.56
C VAL A 23 -3.58 -12.64 7.33
N SER A 24 -3.45 -13.86 7.83
CA SER A 24 -4.48 -14.90 7.71
C SER A 24 -5.54 -14.78 8.82
N GLU A 25 -5.19 -14.25 10.00
CA GLU A 25 -6.09 -13.92 11.12
C GLU A 25 -7.08 -12.80 10.79
N ASP A 26 -8.28 -12.80 11.39
CA ASP A 26 -9.23 -11.70 11.22
C ASP A 26 -8.61 -10.34 11.62
N PRO A 27 -8.84 -9.27 10.84
CA PRO A 27 -8.21 -7.98 11.10
C PRO A 27 -8.77 -7.35 12.37
N ASP A 28 -7.96 -7.30 13.43
CA ASP A 28 -8.31 -6.71 14.73
C ASP A 28 -7.30 -5.65 15.20
N ARG A 29 -6.13 -5.56 14.57
CA ARG A 29 -5.05 -4.64 14.95
C ARG A 29 -4.17 -4.26 13.78
N ILE A 30 -3.36 -3.22 13.97
CA ILE A 30 -2.30 -2.81 13.03
C ILE A 30 -0.99 -3.47 13.46
N LEU A 31 -0.27 -4.10 12.53
CA LEU A 31 1.08 -4.63 12.79
C LEU A 31 2.15 -3.61 12.43
N PHE A 32 2.92 -3.17 13.43
CA PHE A 32 4.12 -2.37 13.20
C PHE A 32 5.37 -3.25 13.15
N VAL A 33 6.12 -3.17 12.05
CA VAL A 33 7.41 -3.84 11.88
C VAL A 33 8.53 -2.80 11.96
N TYR A 34 9.28 -2.79 13.06
CA TYR A 34 10.33 -1.81 13.33
C TYR A 34 11.70 -2.45 13.54
N GLY A 35 12.74 -1.61 13.59
CA GLY A 35 14.12 -2.01 13.85
C GLY A 35 15.13 -1.13 13.11
N PRO A 36 16.45 -1.33 13.33
CA PRO A 36 17.50 -0.46 12.78
C PRO A 36 17.44 -0.33 11.25
N LYS A 37 17.91 0.82 10.72
CA LYS A 37 18.09 0.98 9.27
C LYS A 37 18.99 -0.15 8.75
N SER A 38 18.68 -0.64 7.54
CA SER A 38 19.41 -1.74 6.90
C SER A 38 19.29 -3.11 7.58
N SER A 39 18.37 -3.32 8.52
CA SER A 39 18.11 -4.64 9.11
C SER A 39 17.40 -5.63 8.16
N GLY A 40 17.02 -5.21 6.95
CA GLY A 40 16.37 -6.08 5.96
C GLY A 40 14.83 -6.15 6.04
N LYS A 41 14.17 -5.24 6.78
CA LYS A 41 12.70 -5.16 6.88
C LYS A 41 12.01 -4.99 5.52
N THR A 42 12.44 -4.01 4.72
CA THR A 42 11.95 -3.83 3.35
C THR A 42 12.14 -5.10 2.51
N THR A 43 13.28 -5.77 2.64
CA THR A 43 13.56 -7.03 1.92
C THR A 43 12.61 -8.15 2.36
N LEU A 44 12.32 -8.26 3.67
CA LEU A 44 11.35 -9.19 4.22
C LEU A 44 9.94 -8.94 3.66
N LEU A 45 9.48 -7.68 3.66
CA LEU A 45 8.17 -7.31 3.09
C LEU A 45 8.11 -7.59 1.59
N HIS A 46 9.14 -7.25 0.82
CA HIS A 46 9.20 -7.57 -0.60
C HIS A 46 9.12 -9.08 -0.84
N LYS A 47 9.88 -9.87 -0.06
CA LYS A 47 9.87 -11.33 -0.19
C LYS A 47 8.50 -11.92 0.15
N PHE A 48 7.85 -11.41 1.18
CA PHE A 48 6.48 -11.77 1.53
C PHE A 48 5.51 -11.48 0.38
N ILE A 49 5.56 -10.26 -0.18
CA ILE A 49 4.70 -9.86 -1.30
C ILE A 49 4.92 -10.79 -2.49
N GLU A 50 6.17 -11.00 -2.91
CA GLU A 50 6.54 -11.90 -4.02
C GLU A 50 5.95 -13.30 -3.85
N ASN A 51 6.07 -13.88 -2.65
CA ASN A 51 5.54 -15.21 -2.34
C ASN A 51 4.00 -15.29 -2.41
N HIS A 52 3.31 -14.15 -2.31
CA HIS A 52 1.85 -14.09 -2.28
C HIS A 52 1.23 -13.33 -3.46
N LEU A 53 2.02 -12.92 -4.47
CA LEU A 53 1.51 -12.27 -5.69
C LEU A 53 0.53 -13.14 -6.47
N THR A 54 0.75 -14.45 -6.49
CA THR A 54 -0.11 -15.44 -7.17
C THR A 54 -1.23 -15.96 -6.28
N ASN A 55 -1.25 -15.59 -5.00
CA ASN A 55 -2.26 -16.03 -4.06
C ASN A 55 -3.63 -15.43 -4.46
N LYS A 56 -4.61 -16.30 -4.70
CA LYS A 56 -5.97 -15.86 -5.08
C LYS A 56 -6.74 -15.24 -3.91
N TYR A 57 -6.33 -15.53 -2.67
CA TYR A 57 -7.00 -15.12 -1.45
C TYR A 57 -6.64 -13.69 -1.02
N PHE A 58 -5.37 -13.27 -1.14
CA PHE A 58 -4.95 -11.92 -0.75
C PHE A 58 -5.05 -10.92 -1.91
N ASN A 59 -5.45 -9.69 -1.60
CA ASN A 59 -5.24 -8.53 -2.46
C ASN A 59 -4.29 -7.56 -1.76
N ILE A 60 -3.01 -7.62 -2.13
CA ILE A 60 -1.97 -6.83 -1.49
C ILE A 60 -1.88 -5.44 -2.15
N LYS A 61 -2.00 -4.40 -1.33
CA LYS A 61 -1.70 -3.00 -1.65
C LYS A 61 -0.42 -2.62 -0.92
N HIS A 62 0.64 -2.29 -1.65
CA HIS A 62 1.95 -1.98 -1.07
C HIS A 62 2.40 -0.56 -1.42
N PHE A 63 2.43 0.32 -0.44
CA PHE A 63 2.85 1.70 -0.59
C PHE A 63 4.29 1.83 -0.09
N ASN A 64 5.27 1.83 -1.01
CA ASN A 64 6.65 2.11 -0.66
C ASN A 64 6.88 3.61 -0.76
N LEU A 65 6.80 4.31 0.37
CA LEU A 65 6.91 5.77 0.40
C LEU A 65 8.37 6.24 0.35
N ARG A 66 9.37 5.34 0.49
CA ARG A 66 10.80 5.68 0.42
C ARG A 66 11.20 6.37 -0.88
N GLU A 67 10.56 5.97 -1.99
CA GLU A 67 10.88 6.43 -3.34
C GLU A 67 10.03 7.65 -3.75
N MET A 68 9.21 8.18 -2.83
CA MET A 68 8.26 9.24 -3.10
C MET A 68 8.55 10.45 -2.21
N LEU A 69 8.66 11.63 -2.83
CA LEU A 69 8.65 12.89 -2.09
C LEU A 69 7.18 13.26 -1.84
N ILE A 70 6.73 13.06 -0.60
CA ILE A 70 5.36 13.37 -0.20
C ILE A 70 5.41 14.59 0.71
N ALA A 71 5.15 15.77 0.16
CA ALA A 71 5.22 17.03 0.89
C ALA A 71 3.85 17.60 1.23
N ASN A 72 2.80 17.13 0.56
CA ASN A 72 1.45 17.66 0.70
C ASN A 72 0.37 16.62 0.39
N TYR A 73 -0.90 17.03 0.59
CA TYR A 73 -2.06 16.20 0.33
C TYR A 73 -2.17 15.69 -1.13
N SER A 74 -1.80 16.51 -2.12
CA SER A 74 -1.82 16.08 -3.53
C SER A 74 -0.81 14.96 -3.77
N ASP A 75 0.39 15.06 -3.20
CA ASP A 75 1.40 14.00 -3.31
C ASP A 75 0.91 12.70 -2.67
N PHE A 76 0.21 12.80 -1.53
CA PHE A 76 -0.46 11.65 -0.92
C PHE A 76 -1.49 11.02 -1.86
N ILE A 77 -2.35 11.81 -2.52
CA ILE A 77 -3.31 11.27 -3.50
C ILE A 77 -2.58 10.54 -4.63
N GLN A 78 -1.48 11.08 -5.14
CA GLN A 78 -0.69 10.42 -6.19
C GLN A 78 0.00 9.14 -5.70
N ALA A 79 0.47 9.12 -4.45
CA ALA A 79 1.13 7.98 -3.84
C ALA A 79 0.18 6.81 -3.54
N PHE A 80 -1.12 7.08 -3.35
CA PHE A 80 -2.10 6.05 -2.97
C PHE A 80 -3.09 5.66 -4.09
N PHE A 81 -3.34 6.55 -5.05
CA PHE A 81 -4.38 6.36 -6.07
C PHE A 81 -3.86 6.54 -7.50
N GLU A 82 -4.28 5.64 -8.40
CA GLU A 82 -3.99 5.67 -9.83
C GLU A 82 -5.29 5.72 -10.63
N VAL A 83 -5.26 6.36 -11.82
CA VAL A 83 -6.36 6.24 -12.76
C VAL A 83 -6.35 4.85 -13.40
N ASP A 84 -7.51 4.20 -13.43
CA ASP A 84 -7.69 2.92 -14.10
C ASP A 84 -7.82 3.11 -15.62
N TYR A 85 -6.67 3.05 -16.32
CA TYR A 85 -6.61 3.08 -17.79
C TYR A 85 -6.93 1.72 -18.43
N SER A 86 -7.39 0.70 -17.68
CA SER A 86 -7.70 -0.62 -18.27
C SER A 86 -8.85 -0.60 -19.29
N ARG A 87 -9.58 0.51 -19.42
CA ARG A 87 -10.61 0.75 -20.43
C ARG A 87 -10.12 1.50 -21.68
N THR A 88 -8.86 1.92 -21.73
CA THR A 88 -8.23 2.54 -22.90
C THR A 88 -7.24 1.56 -23.53
N ALA A 89 -7.27 1.42 -24.86
CA ALA A 89 -6.73 0.28 -25.60
C ALA A 89 -5.20 0.04 -25.51
N ASP A 90 -4.41 0.96 -24.96
CA ASP A 90 -2.94 0.94 -25.09
C ASP A 90 -2.18 0.98 -23.77
N VAL A 91 -2.27 -0.04 -22.90
CA VAL A 91 -1.32 -0.14 -21.77
C VAL A 91 -1.05 -1.60 -21.35
N LYS A 92 -0.40 -2.39 -22.21
CA LYS A 92 0.17 -3.70 -21.81
C LYS A 92 1.54 -3.58 -21.10
N GLN A 93 2.31 -2.51 -21.32
CA GLN A 93 3.69 -2.41 -20.83
C GLN A 93 3.86 -1.85 -19.40
N LYS A 94 2.83 -1.22 -18.80
CA LYS A 94 2.92 -0.59 -17.46
C LYS A 94 2.36 -1.45 -16.32
N ARG A 95 2.03 -2.72 -16.59
CA ARG A 95 1.32 -3.60 -15.63
C ARG A 95 2.20 -4.18 -14.53
N GLU A 96 3.51 -4.30 -14.73
CA GLU A 96 4.40 -5.01 -13.79
C GLU A 96 4.83 -4.17 -12.57
N TYR A 97 4.75 -2.84 -12.63
CA TYR A 97 5.08 -1.96 -11.49
C TYR A 97 3.85 -1.43 -10.72
N ASN A 98 2.64 -1.49 -11.30
CA ASN A 98 1.41 -0.83 -10.79
C ASN A 98 0.41 -1.76 -10.07
N LEU A 99 0.87 -2.87 -9.46
CA LEU A 99 0.01 -3.80 -8.73
C LEU A 99 -0.53 -3.24 -7.39
N LYS A 100 -0.03 -2.07 -6.95
CA LYS A 100 -0.04 -1.71 -5.54
C LYS A 100 -0.96 -0.55 -5.13
N LEU A 101 -1.46 0.25 -6.09
CA LEU A 101 -2.29 1.43 -5.83
C LEU A 101 -3.80 1.13 -5.90
N PHE A 102 -4.62 2.02 -5.35
CA PHE A 102 -6.07 2.01 -5.57
C PHE A 102 -6.37 2.55 -6.97
N LYS A 103 -6.92 1.70 -7.84
CA LYS A 103 -7.27 2.09 -9.21
C LYS A 103 -8.68 2.68 -9.24
N LEU A 104 -8.79 3.92 -9.65
CA LEU A 104 -10.02 4.72 -9.63
C LEU A 104 -10.38 5.22 -11.02
N SER A 105 -11.65 5.60 -11.22
CA SER A 105 -12.00 6.36 -12.43
C SER A 105 -11.36 7.75 -12.38
N LYS A 106 -11.21 8.37 -13.57
CA LYS A 106 -10.64 9.71 -13.69
C LYS A 106 -11.42 10.73 -12.85
N GLU A 107 -12.74 10.61 -12.83
CA GLU A 107 -13.65 11.53 -12.12
C GLU A 107 -13.48 11.42 -10.60
N ILE A 108 -13.36 10.20 -10.07
CA ILE A 108 -13.11 9.99 -8.63
C ILE A 108 -11.74 10.54 -8.26
N LYS A 109 -10.70 10.30 -9.07
CA LYS A 109 -9.36 10.82 -8.79
C LYS A 109 -9.34 12.35 -8.79
N GLN A 110 -9.96 13.00 -9.78
CA GLN A 110 -10.09 14.46 -9.82
C GLN A 110 -10.85 15.00 -8.61
N SER A 111 -11.89 14.29 -8.15
CA SER A 111 -12.63 14.67 -6.95
C SER A 111 -11.78 14.58 -5.67
N LEU A 112 -10.88 13.60 -5.58
CA LEU A 112 -9.91 13.50 -4.49
C LEU A 112 -8.90 14.64 -4.53
N GLU A 113 -8.34 14.95 -5.70
CA GLU A 113 -7.37 16.04 -5.91
C GLU A 113 -8.00 17.41 -5.57
N ASN A 114 -9.26 17.62 -5.95
CA ASN A 114 -10.04 18.81 -5.63
C ASN A 114 -10.60 18.82 -4.20
N LYS A 115 -10.29 17.81 -3.37
CA LYS A 115 -10.74 17.68 -1.98
C LYS A 115 -12.27 17.65 -1.81
N THR A 116 -13.01 17.29 -2.85
CA THR A 116 -14.47 17.14 -2.80
C THR A 116 -14.91 15.77 -2.32
N LEU A 117 -14.01 14.77 -2.39
CA LEU A 117 -14.17 13.46 -1.79
C LEU A 117 -13.11 13.22 -0.71
N ASP A 118 -13.51 12.50 0.34
CA ASP A 118 -12.60 12.04 1.37
C ASP A 118 -11.85 10.77 0.88
N PRO A 119 -10.50 10.74 0.91
CA PRO A 119 -9.72 9.61 0.44
C PRO A 119 -9.97 8.33 1.22
N PHE A 120 -10.22 8.41 2.53
CA PHE A 120 -10.47 7.25 3.38
C PHE A 120 -11.84 6.63 3.10
N VAL A 121 -12.85 7.44 2.78
CA VAL A 121 -14.15 6.95 2.30
C VAL A 121 -14.00 6.19 0.99
N VAL A 122 -13.20 6.72 0.06
CA VAL A 122 -12.90 6.05 -1.22
C VAL A 122 -12.13 4.74 -0.99
N MET A 123 -11.09 4.74 -0.15
CA MET A 123 -10.34 3.54 0.23
C MET A 123 -11.29 2.48 0.82
N LYS A 124 -12.16 2.84 1.78
CA LYS A 124 -13.14 1.93 2.37
C LYS A 124 -14.02 1.26 1.32
N LYS A 125 -14.49 2.03 0.34
CA LYS A 125 -15.34 1.52 -0.75
C LYS A 125 -14.58 0.51 -1.61
N GLU A 126 -13.32 0.78 -1.95
CA GLU A 126 -12.49 -0.14 -2.73
C GLU A 126 -12.15 -1.43 -1.95
N LEU A 127 -11.80 -1.33 -0.67
CA LEU A 127 -11.55 -2.49 0.20
C LEU A 127 -12.78 -3.38 0.35
N ARG A 128 -13.98 -2.77 0.48
CA ARG A 128 -15.25 -3.52 0.49
C ARG A 128 -15.51 -4.24 -0.82
N LYS A 129 -15.20 -3.63 -1.97
CA LYS A 129 -15.32 -4.30 -3.28
C LYS A 129 -14.39 -5.51 -3.39
N ILE A 130 -13.16 -5.40 -2.87
CA ILE A 130 -12.20 -6.51 -2.82
C ILE A 130 -12.77 -7.64 -1.95
N SER A 131 -13.25 -7.31 -0.75
CA SER A 131 -13.84 -8.27 0.19
C SER A 131 -15.06 -8.99 -0.39
N LYS A 132 -15.95 -8.27 -1.08
CA LYS A 132 -17.11 -8.84 -1.79
C LYS A 132 -16.74 -9.82 -2.91
N LYS A 133 -15.51 -9.76 -3.43
CA LYS A 133 -14.99 -10.72 -4.42
C LYS A 133 -14.35 -11.95 -3.77
N GLY A 134 -14.53 -12.14 -2.47
CA GLY A 134 -13.94 -13.24 -1.71
C GLY A 134 -12.44 -13.12 -1.49
N LYS A 135 -11.89 -11.90 -1.62
CA LYS A 135 -10.46 -11.63 -1.39
C LYS A 135 -10.26 -10.83 -0.12
N LYS A 136 -9.23 -11.14 0.64
CA LYS A 136 -8.81 -10.40 1.81
C LYS A 136 -7.87 -9.26 1.43
N PRO A 137 -8.26 -7.99 1.64
CA PRO A 137 -7.35 -6.87 1.38
C PRO A 137 -6.23 -6.84 2.43
N VAL A 138 -5.00 -6.63 1.99
CA VAL A 138 -3.82 -6.46 2.84
C VAL A 138 -3.13 -5.17 2.45
N ILE A 139 -3.02 -4.22 3.38
CA ILE A 139 -2.33 -2.94 3.16
C ILE A 139 -0.97 -3.01 3.84
N ILE A 140 0.09 -2.76 3.08
CA ILE A 140 1.47 -2.67 3.55
C ILE A 140 1.97 -1.27 3.21
N ILE A 141 2.45 -0.53 4.21
CA ILE A 141 3.03 0.80 4.02
C ILE A 141 4.48 0.74 4.53
N ASP A 142 5.44 0.91 3.64
CA ASP A 142 6.86 1.02 3.97
C ASP A 142 7.24 2.51 4.05
N GLU A 143 8.09 2.86 5.02
CA GLU A 143 8.43 4.24 5.40
C GLU A 143 7.20 5.12 5.72
N LEU A 144 6.35 4.65 6.64
CA LEU A 144 5.12 5.37 7.07
C LEU A 144 5.38 6.80 7.54
N GLN A 145 6.54 7.06 8.15
CA GLN A 145 6.94 8.39 8.62
C GLN A 145 7.07 9.42 7.49
N ALA A 146 7.11 9.00 6.22
CA ALA A 146 7.04 9.93 5.09
C ALA A 146 5.70 10.70 5.00
N LEU A 147 4.70 10.31 5.79
CA LEU A 147 3.41 11.01 5.90
C LEU A 147 3.34 11.99 7.08
N GLU A 148 4.41 12.12 7.87
CA GLU A 148 4.49 13.11 8.95
C GLU A 148 4.37 14.53 8.40
N ASP A 149 3.78 15.44 9.19
CA ASP A 149 3.60 16.86 8.86
C ASP A 149 2.75 17.15 7.61
N ILE A 150 2.00 16.16 7.10
CA ILE A 150 1.04 16.37 6.01
C ILE A 150 -0.34 16.65 6.57
N TYR A 151 -0.98 17.72 6.09
CA TYR A 151 -2.30 18.13 6.56
C TYR A 151 -3.37 18.10 5.47
N ILE A 152 -4.50 17.49 5.77
CA ILE A 152 -5.74 17.58 4.98
C ILE A 152 -6.45 18.89 5.36
N ASN A 153 -6.66 19.74 4.36
CA ASN A 153 -7.31 21.05 4.50
C ASN A 153 -6.65 21.98 5.54
N GLY A 154 -5.36 21.78 5.83
CA GLY A 154 -4.60 22.59 6.80
C GLY A 154 -4.98 22.39 8.27
N GLN A 155 -5.81 21.38 8.60
CA GLN A 155 -6.32 21.19 9.96
C GLN A 155 -6.19 19.74 10.47
N ARG A 156 -6.33 18.75 9.59
CA ARG A 156 -6.29 17.34 9.97
C ARG A 156 -4.96 16.72 9.58
N ASP A 157 -4.21 16.22 10.55
CA ASP A 157 -2.98 15.46 10.33
C ASP A 157 -3.30 14.15 9.57
N LEU A 158 -2.66 13.96 8.42
CA LEU A 158 -2.91 12.85 7.50
C LEU A 158 -2.57 11.50 8.13
N LEU A 159 -1.45 11.42 8.85
CA LEU A 159 -1.00 10.18 9.49
C LEU A 159 -1.96 9.76 10.60
N LYS A 160 -2.47 10.73 11.37
CA LYS A 160 -3.51 10.50 12.38
C LYS A 160 -4.81 10.01 11.75
N GLU A 161 -5.28 10.64 10.68
CA GLU A 161 -6.49 10.20 9.99
C GLU A 161 -6.33 8.80 9.37
N LEU A 162 -5.14 8.48 8.85
CA LEU A 162 -4.82 7.14 8.36
C LEU A 162 -4.90 6.10 9.49
N PHE A 163 -4.38 6.40 10.68
CA PHE A 163 -4.52 5.49 11.83
C PHE A 163 -5.97 5.35 12.26
N ASN A 164 -6.75 6.43 12.30
CA ASN A 164 -8.18 6.36 12.61
C ASN A 164 -8.93 5.48 11.59
N PHE A 165 -8.57 5.56 10.32
CA PHE A 165 -9.16 4.74 9.26
C PHE A 165 -8.81 3.25 9.37
N LEU A 166 -7.57 2.93 9.77
CA LEU A 166 -7.09 1.55 9.91
C LEU A 166 -7.45 0.92 11.26
N SER A 167 -7.87 1.71 12.23
CA SER A 167 -8.31 1.23 13.53
C SER A 167 -9.71 0.58 13.42
N PRO A 168 -9.95 -0.56 14.08
CA PRO A 168 -11.25 -1.24 14.09
C PRO A 168 -12.41 -0.37 14.60
#